data_AF-A0AAW1KJD3-F1
#
_entry.id   AF-A0AAW1KJD3-F1
#
_cell.length_a   1.000
_cell.length_b   1.000
_cell.length_c   1.000
_cell.angle_alpha   90.00
_cell.angle_beta   90.00
_cell.angle_gamma   90.00
#
_symmetry.space_group_name_H-M   'P 1'
#
loop_
_entity.id
_entity.type
_entity.pdbx_description
1 polymer ?
#
loop_
_entity_poly.entity_id
_entity_poly.type
_entity_poly.pdbx_seq_one_letter_code
_entity_poly.pdbx_strand_id
1 'polypeptide(L)'
;MHDLPVKIIKVAMIRVSCSITTGAFYNTHLSHTIFEFSPQVDPGYAINIDPPHIIYLPVSSTRIDNITLTLIDQDGEPVDFRGEQIIIRLELKKYYNGVGV
;
A
#
# COMPACT_ATOMS: atom_id res chain seq x y z
N MET A 1 -38.41 -6.31 7.70
CA MET A 1 -37.38 -7.22 7.17
C MET A 1 -36.42 -6.36 6.38
N HIS A 2 -35.33 -5.91 7.02
CA HIS A 2 -34.33 -5.09 6.35
C HIS A 2 -33.36 -6.04 5.65
N ASP A 3 -33.35 -5.98 4.32
CA ASP A 3 -32.42 -6.69 3.46
C ASP A 3 -31.05 -6.05 3.65
N LEU A 4 -30.23 -6.61 4.55
CA LEU A 4 -28.86 -6.15 4.72
C LEU A 4 -28.09 -6.63 3.48
N PRO A 5 -27.41 -5.73 2.76
CA PRO A 5 -26.68 -6.11 1.55
C PRO A 5 -25.68 -7.21 1.90
N VAL A 6 -25.72 -8.32 1.15
CA VAL A 6 -24.76 -9.40 1.28
C VAL A 6 -23.37 -8.82 1.03
N LYS A 7 -22.48 -8.89 2.04
CA LYS A 7 -21.07 -8.47 1.90
C LYS A 7 -20.32 -9.54 1.11
N ILE A 8 -20.48 -9.52 -0.21
CA ILE A 8 -19.92 -10.53 -1.13
C ILE A 8 -18.37 -10.46 -1.15
N ILE A 9 -17.80 -9.25 -1.01
CA ILE A 9 -16.36 -9.01 -1.06
C ILE A 9 -15.84 -8.69 0.34
N LYS A 10 -14.97 -9.55 0.88
CA LYS A 10 -14.37 -9.36 2.22
C LYS A 10 -13.30 -8.25 2.24
N VAL A 11 -12.50 -8.16 1.18
CA VAL A 11 -11.41 -7.19 1.01
C VAL A 11 -11.70 -6.37 -0.25
N ALA A 12 -12.29 -5.19 -0.08
CA ALA A 12 -12.68 -4.32 -1.20
C ALA A 12 -11.53 -3.41 -1.66
N MET A 13 -10.53 -3.22 -0.80
CA MET A 13 -9.42 -2.31 -0.98
C MET A 13 -8.20 -2.89 -0.28
N ILE A 14 -7.04 -2.75 -0.89
CA ILE A 14 -5.75 -3.10 -0.31
C ILE A 14 -4.90 -1.84 -0.29
N ARG A 15 -4.41 -1.50 0.90
CA ARG A 15 -3.47 -0.39 1.11
C ARG A 15 -2.12 -0.94 1.49
N VAL A 16 -1.11 -0.47 0.76
CA VAL A 16 0.30 -0.79 1.01
C VAL A 16 0.92 0.34 1.82
N SER A 17 1.36 -0.01 3.03
CA SER A 17 2.05 0.88 3.96
C SER A 17 3.53 0.52 4.01
N CYS A 18 4.41 1.53 4.08
CA CYS A 18 5.86 1.35 4.11
C CYS A 18 6.48 2.11 5.28
N SER A 19 7.07 1.37 6.21
CA SER A 19 7.66 1.90 7.46
C SER A 19 8.67 3.05 7.31
N ILE A 20 9.31 3.18 6.15
CA ILE A 20 10.36 4.17 5.92
C ILE A 20 9.87 5.47 5.27
N THR A 21 8.60 5.57 4.87
CA THR A 21 8.09 6.76 4.18
C THR A 21 7.47 7.78 5.15
N THR A 22 7.31 9.02 4.72
CA THR A 22 6.55 10.06 5.43
C THR A 22 5.84 10.98 4.44
N GLY A 23 5.00 11.88 4.93
CA GLY A 23 4.30 12.88 4.13
C GLY A 23 2.99 12.42 3.48
N ALA A 24 2.60 11.15 3.64
CA ALA A 24 1.26 10.69 3.30
C ALA A 24 0.28 10.95 4.44
N PHE A 25 -0.99 11.15 4.09
CA PHE A 25 -2.08 11.33 5.05
C PHE A 25 -3.24 10.43 4.71
N TYR A 26 -3.88 9.87 5.74
CA TYR A 26 -5.11 9.11 5.62
C TYR A 26 -6.11 9.65 6.63
N ASN A 27 -7.29 10.09 6.18
CA ASN A 27 -8.32 10.71 7.02
C ASN A 27 -7.73 11.77 7.97
N THR A 28 -6.96 12.73 7.43
CA THR A 28 -6.26 13.81 8.15
C THR A 28 -5.14 13.40 9.12
N HIS A 29 -4.89 12.10 9.28
CA HIS A 29 -3.82 11.58 10.13
C HIS A 29 -2.59 11.22 9.29
N LEU A 30 -1.40 11.46 9.84
CA LEU A 30 -0.15 11.05 9.19
C LEU A 30 -0.17 9.53 8.93
N SER A 31 0.28 9.13 7.76
CA SER A 31 0.27 7.75 7.30
C SER A 31 1.58 7.41 6.58
N HIS A 32 1.83 6.11 6.48
CA HIS A 32 2.94 5.51 5.74
C HIS A 32 2.47 4.89 4.41
N THR A 33 1.26 5.24 3.98
CA THR A 33 0.65 4.72 2.75
C THR A 33 1.42 5.15 1.52
N ILE A 34 1.89 4.18 0.74
CA ILE A 34 2.58 4.42 -0.54
C ILE A 34 1.70 4.11 -1.75
N PHE A 35 0.69 3.25 -1.59
CA PHE A 35 -0.21 2.86 -2.66
C PHE A 35 -1.51 2.27 -2.10
N GLU A 36 -2.62 2.49 -2.80
CA GLU A 36 -3.94 1.96 -2.45
C GLU A 36 -4.67 1.61 -3.74
N PHE A 37 -5.29 0.44 -3.77
CA PHE A 37 -6.06 -0.03 -4.93
C PHE A 37 -7.18 -0.98 -4.53
N SER A 38 -8.20 -1.09 -5.37
CA SER A 38 -9.20 -2.14 -5.28
C SER A 38 -8.83 -3.29 -6.22
N PRO A 39 -8.78 -4.54 -5.75
CA PRO A 39 -8.59 -5.70 -6.63
C PRO A 39 -9.65 -5.70 -7.74
N GLN A 40 -9.22 -5.81 -9.00
CA GLN A 40 -10.13 -5.85 -10.17
C GLN A 40 -10.46 -7.27 -10.62
N VAL A 41 -10.11 -8.25 -9.80
CA VAL A 41 -10.30 -9.67 -10.05
C VAL A 41 -11.10 -10.30 -8.92
N ASP A 42 -11.82 -11.37 -9.25
CA ASP A 42 -12.57 -12.12 -8.24
C ASP A 42 -11.62 -12.81 -7.24
N PRO A 43 -12.09 -13.08 -6.02
CA PRO A 43 -11.34 -13.88 -5.05
C PRO A 43 -10.90 -15.22 -5.65
N GLY A 44 -9.61 -15.56 -5.52
CA GLY A 44 -9.01 -16.78 -6.05
C GLY A 44 -8.23 -16.61 -7.37
N TYR A 45 -8.30 -15.44 -7.99
CA TYR A 45 -7.43 -15.08 -9.12
C TYR A 45 -6.20 -14.30 -8.66
N ALA A 46 -5.15 -14.35 -9.47
CA ALA A 46 -3.93 -13.57 -9.23
C ALA A 46 -4.20 -12.06 -9.38
N ILE A 47 -3.73 -11.29 -8.40
CA ILE A 47 -3.77 -9.82 -8.43
C ILE A 47 -2.43 -9.34 -9.01
N ASN A 48 -2.47 -8.66 -10.16
CA ASN A 48 -1.31 -7.98 -10.74
C ASN A 48 -1.68 -6.52 -11.00
N ILE A 49 -1.00 -5.60 -10.32
CA ILE A 49 -1.33 -4.18 -10.32
C ILE A 49 -0.03 -3.37 -10.38
N ASP A 50 0.03 -2.48 -11.35
CA ASP A 50 1.02 -1.42 -11.44
C ASP A 50 0.36 -0.06 -11.17
N PRO A 51 0.96 0.83 -10.37
CA PRO A 51 0.46 2.18 -10.20
C PRO A 51 0.44 2.93 -11.54
N PRO A 52 -0.68 3.53 -11.96
CA PRO A 52 -0.74 4.26 -13.24
C PRO A 52 0.16 5.50 -13.26
N HIS A 53 0.42 6.08 -12.09
CA HIS A 53 1.34 7.19 -11.89
C HIS A 53 2.21 6.94 -10.66
N ILE A 54 3.53 6.93 -10.86
CA ILE A 54 4.49 6.71 -9.77
C ILE A 54 4.70 8.02 -9.00
N ILE A 55 4.42 7.99 -7.70
CA ILE A 55 4.67 9.10 -6.77
C ILE A 55 5.76 8.65 -5.79
N TYR A 56 6.80 9.46 -5.61
CA TYR A 56 7.85 9.21 -4.61
C TYR A 56 7.55 10.00 -3.34
N LEU A 57 7.46 9.30 -2.21
CA LEU A 57 7.35 9.92 -0.90
C LEU A 57 8.73 10.13 -0.27
N PRO A 58 8.91 11.18 0.56
CA PRO A 58 10.13 11.34 1.35
C PRO A 58 10.38 10.12 2.25
N VAL A 59 11.65 9.80 2.44
CA VAL A 59 12.10 8.77 3.39
C VAL A 59 12.37 9.43 4.74
N SER A 60 11.87 8.85 5.82
CA SER A 60 11.96 9.41 7.19
C SER A 60 13.34 9.24 7.83
N SER A 61 14.23 8.44 7.23
CA SER A 61 15.57 8.13 7.73
C SER A 61 16.64 8.25 6.65
N THR A 62 17.85 8.64 7.05
CA THR A 62 19.05 8.66 6.19
C THR A 62 19.75 7.31 6.11
N ARG A 63 19.47 6.39 7.03
CA ARG A 63 19.96 5.01 7.07
C ARG A 63 18.78 4.05 7.20
N ILE A 64 18.72 3.06 6.30
CA ILE A 64 17.67 2.04 6.28
C ILE A 64 18.29 0.72 6.68
N ASP A 65 18.03 0.27 7.91
CA ASP A 65 18.46 -1.07 8.36
C ASP A 65 17.40 -2.13 8.02
N ASN A 66 16.11 -1.76 8.04
CA ASN A 66 15.00 -2.65 7.75
C ASN A 66 13.89 -1.89 7.01
N ILE A 67 13.17 -2.60 6.14
CA ILE A 67 11.95 -2.10 5.49
C ILE A 67 10.83 -3.09 5.78
N THR A 68 9.82 -2.62 6.52
CA THR A 68 8.56 -3.34 6.71
C THR A 68 7.52 -2.79 5.75
N LEU A 69 6.89 -3.69 4.99
CA LEU A 69 5.70 -3.43 4.18
C LEU A 69 4.51 -4.12 4.83
N THR A 70 3.39 -3.39 4.97
CA THR A 70 2.15 -3.91 5.53
C THR A 70 1.02 -3.72 4.54
N LEU A 71 0.26 -4.78 4.28
CA LEU A 71 -0.91 -4.76 3.39
C LEU A 71 -2.14 -4.88 4.28
N ILE A 72 -2.93 -3.80 4.33
CA ILE A 72 -4.15 -3.73 5.14
C ILE A 72 -5.38 -3.54 4.27
N ASP A 73 -6.52 -4.04 4.75
CA ASP A 73 -7.81 -3.86 4.09
C ASP A 73 -8.45 -2.50 4.43
N GLN A 74 -9.69 -2.30 3.96
CA GLN A 74 -10.46 -1.08 4.22
C GLN A 74 -10.74 -0.81 5.72
N ASP A 75 -10.72 -1.85 6.54
CA ASP A 75 -11.00 -1.78 7.98
C ASP A 75 -9.70 -1.60 8.79
N GLY A 76 -8.54 -1.62 8.12
CA GLY A 76 -7.22 -1.45 8.72
C GLY A 76 -6.58 -2.76 9.19
N GLU A 77 -7.20 -3.90 8.86
CA GLU A 77 -6.72 -5.21 9.28
C GLU A 77 -5.75 -5.81 8.25
N PRO A 78 -4.74 -6.59 8.67
CA PRO A 78 -3.84 -7.26 7.74
C PRO A 78 -4.60 -8.17 6.77
N VAL A 79 -4.28 -8.06 5.48
CA VAL A 79 -4.88 -8.92 4.44
C VAL A 79 -4.33 -10.33 4.58
N ASP A 80 -5.22 -11.31 4.72
CA ASP A 80 -4.88 -12.73 4.72
C ASP A 80 -4.80 -13.26 3.27
N PHE A 81 -3.57 -13.48 2.79
CA PHE A 81 -3.29 -14.08 1.49
C PHE A 81 -3.26 -15.61 1.52
N ARG A 82 -3.67 -16.24 2.63
CA ARG A 82 -3.83 -17.71 2.76
C ARG A 82 -2.57 -18.52 2.45
N GLY A 83 -1.39 -17.93 2.67
CA GLY A 83 -0.09 -18.55 2.39
C GLY A 83 0.40 -18.41 0.95
N GLU A 84 -0.34 -17.71 0.09
CA GLU A 84 0.11 -17.38 -1.27
C GLU A 84 1.36 -16.50 -1.25
N GLN A 85 2.23 -16.68 -2.24
CA GLN A 85 3.42 -15.85 -2.39
C GLN A 85 3.04 -14.44 -2.86
N ILE A 86 3.43 -13.43 -2.10
CA ILE A 86 3.24 -12.02 -2.45
C ILE A 86 4.57 -11.48 -2.99
N ILE A 87 4.50 -10.82 -4.15
CA ILE A 87 5.66 -10.16 -4.75
C ILE A 87 5.37 -8.67 -4.78
N ILE A 88 6.24 -7.88 -4.18
CA ILE A 88 6.13 -6.41 -4.17
C ILE A 88 7.44 -5.83 -4.67
N ARG A 89 7.34 -5.00 -5.72
CA ARG A 89 8.46 -4.22 -6.22
C ARG A 89 8.45 -2.85 -5.57
N LEU A 90 9.44 -2.59 -4.71
CA LEU A 90 9.64 -1.29 -4.09
C LEU A 90 10.76 -0.53 -4.82
N GLU A 91 10.52 0.72 -5.19
CA GLU A 91 11.52 1.59 -5.81
C GLU A 91 11.96 2.70 -4.83
N LEU A 92 13.27 2.83 -4.63
CA LEU A 92 13.87 3.95 -3.92
C LEU A 92 14.63 4.83 -4.91
N LYS A 93 14.42 6.14 -4.86
CA LYS A 93 15.08 7.11 -5.73
C LYS A 93 15.88 8.11 -4.89
N LYS A 94 17.14 8.31 -5.26
CA LYS A 94 17.95 9.38 -4.67
C LYS A 94 17.40 10.73 -5.12
N TYR A 95 17.02 11.57 -4.17
CA TYR A 95 16.61 12.93 -4.45
C TYR A 95 17.85 13.81 -4.63
N TYR A 96 18.00 14.39 -5.82
CA TYR A 96 19.01 15.38 -6.10
C TYR A 96 18.34 16.75 -6.02
N ASN A 97 18.56 17.48 -4.93
CA ASN A 97 18.39 18.94 -4.97
C ASN A 97 19.42 19.47 -5.96
N GLY A 98 19.00 20.29 -6.93
CA GLY A 98 19.85 20.84 -8.00
C GLY A 98 20.96 21.80 -7.55
N VAL A 99 21.56 21.58 -6.38
CA VAL A 99 22.73 22.29 -5.86
C VAL A 99 23.85 21.25 -5.77
N GLY A 100 24.56 21.08 -6.88
CA GLY A 100 25.59 20.06 -6.99
C GLY A 100 26.29 20.03 -8.36
N VAL A 101 26.76 21.18 -8.82
CA VAL A 101 28.03 21.38 -9.56
C VAL A 101 28.68 22.67 -9.08
#